data_AF-A0A1S8BKK7-F1
#
_entry.id   AF-A0A1S8BKK7-F1
#
_cell.length_a   1.000
_cell.length_b   1.000
_cell.length_c   1.000
_cell.angle_alpha   90.00
_cell.angle_beta   90.00
_cell.angle_gamma   90.00
#
_symmetry.space_group_name_H-M   'P 1'
#
loop_
_entity.id
_entity.type
_entity.pdbx_description
1 polymer ?
#
loop_
_entity_poly.entity_id
_entity_poly.type
_entity_poly.pdbx_seq_one_letter_code
_entity_poly.pdbx_strand_id
1 'polypeptide(L)'
;MAARLSAKVFLGTPLCHNNVWLDISVTYTINAMRVLQRMRQWPSFLRPVVYHFLPEFAVLREQIATARGIIEPEMESRRRDREKGSEKQRPADALDWMAVHAAGKQDFNVTLAQVLMSFVSIHTTSGTLLGLVYDVVGNGGGGWVELLRREVVEVLREEGGWSKAALYKMKLMDSCLKESQRLHPMNSLLMNREVTTPVTLSDGTRLPKGALVGIPTFPMHDAGEYYDHPGSFDGRRFLELRERDNDTKWQFVTTSPEHFGFGHGKQSW
;
A
#
# COMPACT_ATOMS: atom_id res chain seq x y z
N MET A 1 -10.59 4.94 -8.43
CA MET A 1 -11.01 3.58 -8.06
C MET A 1 -10.41 3.12 -6.74
N ALA A 2 -9.08 3.08 -6.59
CA ALA A 2 -8.40 2.69 -5.34
C ALA A 2 -8.94 3.41 -4.09
N ALA A 3 -9.05 4.75 -4.15
CA ALA A 3 -9.63 5.54 -3.05
C ALA A 3 -11.05 5.11 -2.62
N ARG A 4 -11.92 4.76 -3.57
CA ARG A 4 -13.28 4.29 -3.28
C ARG A 4 -13.30 2.91 -2.63
N LEU A 5 -12.46 1.99 -3.12
CA LEU A 5 -12.30 0.65 -2.54
C LEU A 5 -11.74 0.73 -1.12
N SER A 6 -10.67 1.50 -0.89
CA SER A 6 -10.11 1.73 0.45
C SER A 6 -11.15 2.37 1.37
N ALA A 7 -11.86 3.41 0.92
CA ALA A 7 -12.91 4.06 1.72
C ALA A 7 -14.03 3.08 2.10
N LYS A 8 -14.43 2.16 1.20
CA LYS A 8 -15.44 1.14 1.53
C LYS A 8 -14.98 0.21 2.66
N VAL A 9 -13.71 -0.21 2.65
CA VAL A 9 -13.15 -1.10 3.68
C VAL A 9 -12.90 -0.35 4.99
N PHE A 10 -12.47 0.90 4.93
CA PHE A 10 -12.07 1.66 6.11
C PHE A 10 -13.23 2.38 6.81
N LEU A 11 -14.17 2.92 6.03
CA LEU A 11 -15.24 3.80 6.50
C LEU A 11 -16.65 3.28 6.19
N GLY A 12 -16.75 2.16 5.48
CA GLY A 12 -18.04 1.57 5.11
C GLY A 12 -18.69 2.20 3.87
N THR A 13 -19.87 1.67 3.54
CA THR A 13 -20.65 2.04 2.34
C THR A 13 -21.11 3.51 2.30
N PRO A 14 -21.52 4.16 3.40
CA PRO A 14 -22.00 5.54 3.35
C PRO A 14 -20.93 6.52 2.86
N LEU A 15 -19.69 6.36 3.34
CA LEU A 15 -18.62 7.31 3.08
C LEU A 15 -17.81 6.99 1.81
N CYS A 16 -17.90 5.77 1.26
CA CYS A 16 -17.15 5.41 0.06
C CYS A 16 -17.60 6.13 -1.22
N HIS A 17 -18.78 6.75 -1.21
CA HIS A 17 -19.31 7.59 -2.29
C HIS A 17 -19.19 9.09 -2.00
N ASN A 18 -18.68 9.49 -0.83
CA ASN A 18 -18.52 10.89 -0.47
C ASN A 18 -17.37 11.50 -1.29
N ASN A 19 -17.69 12.31 -2.29
CA ASN A 19 -16.70 12.89 -3.20
C ASN A 19 -15.69 13.80 -2.47
N VAL A 20 -16.09 14.49 -1.39
CA VAL A 20 -15.19 15.34 -0.60
C VAL A 20 -14.15 14.47 0.13
N TRP A 21 -14.58 13.36 0.74
CA TRP A 21 -13.66 12.42 1.38
C TRP A 21 -12.69 11.80 0.37
N LEU A 22 -13.21 11.38 -0.80
CA LEU A 22 -12.40 10.77 -1.85
C LEU A 22 -11.37 11.75 -2.40
N ASP A 23 -11.75 13.01 -2.59
CA ASP A 23 -10.83 14.06 -2.99
C ASP A 23 -9.73 14.26 -1.94
N ILE A 24 -10.10 14.47 -0.67
CA ILE A 24 -9.14 14.63 0.43
C ILE A 24 -8.19 13.43 0.51
N SER A 25 -8.69 12.21 0.40
CA SER A 25 -7.88 11.00 0.49
C SER A 25 -6.77 10.95 -0.58
N VAL A 26 -7.01 11.54 -1.76
CA VAL A 26 -6.04 11.64 -2.84
C VAL A 26 -5.17 12.90 -2.69
N THR A 27 -5.79 14.07 -2.54
CA THR A 27 -5.12 15.38 -2.55
C THR A 27 -4.28 15.60 -1.30
N TYR A 28 -4.70 15.10 -0.13
CA TYR A 28 -3.90 15.15 1.10
C TYR A 28 -2.56 14.45 0.92
N THR A 29 -2.53 13.32 0.22
CA THR A 29 -1.30 12.57 -0.08
C THR A 29 -0.32 13.39 -0.91
N ILE A 30 -0.81 14.02 -1.98
CA ILE A 30 0.01 14.87 -2.86
C ILE A 30 0.54 16.08 -2.08
N ASN A 31 -0.33 16.75 -1.32
CA ASN A 31 0.03 17.93 -0.55
C ASN A 31 1.02 17.59 0.57
N ALA A 32 0.84 16.46 1.27
CA ALA A 32 1.74 16.01 2.32
C ALA A 32 3.14 15.74 1.77
N MET A 33 3.25 15.08 0.61
CA MET A 33 4.55 14.86 -0.04
C MET A 33 5.22 16.16 -0.46
N ARG A 34 4.45 17.13 -0.99
CA ARG A 34 4.95 18.47 -1.34
C ARG A 34 5.49 19.20 -0.11
N VAL A 35 4.77 19.14 1.01
CA VAL A 35 5.20 19.71 2.30
C VAL A 35 6.50 19.05 2.77
N LEU A 36 6.58 17.72 2.73
CA LEU A 36 7.80 17.00 3.14
C LEU A 36 9.01 17.39 2.28
N GLN A 37 8.84 17.53 0.96
CA GLN A 37 9.90 17.97 0.06
C GLN A 37 10.35 19.41 0.36
N ARG A 38 9.41 20.34 0.61
CA ARG A 38 9.73 21.72 1.02
C ARG A 38 10.46 21.76 2.35
N MET A 39 10.00 20.99 3.33
CA MET A 39 10.61 20.92 4.67
C MET A 39 12.03 20.35 4.67
N ARG A 40 12.38 19.51 3.69
CA ARG A 40 13.75 19.01 3.52
C ARG A 40 14.75 20.08 3.07
N GLN A 41 14.29 21.18 2.48
CA GLN A 41 15.15 22.30 2.08
C GLN A 41 15.62 23.13 3.28
N TRP A 42 14.95 23.00 4.44
CA TRP A 42 15.27 23.75 5.65
C TRP A 42 16.05 22.88 6.66
N PRO A 43 17.09 23.45 7.31
CA PRO A 43 17.76 22.84 8.45
C PRO A 43 16.77 22.44 9.55
N SER A 44 17.06 21.34 10.27
CA SER A 44 16.16 20.77 11.28
C SER A 44 15.73 21.77 12.35
N PHE A 45 16.62 22.67 12.78
CA PHE A 45 16.34 23.67 13.81
C PHE A 45 15.44 24.83 13.34
N LEU A 46 15.33 25.08 12.03
CA LEU A 46 14.43 26.12 11.48
C LEU A 46 13.01 25.58 11.24
N ARG A 47 12.83 24.27 11.20
CA ARG A 47 11.54 23.62 10.91
C ARG A 47 10.38 24.08 11.82
N PRO A 48 10.55 24.26 13.14
CA PRO A 48 9.45 24.70 14.00
C PRO A 48 8.93 26.10 13.63
N VAL A 49 9.82 26.99 13.20
CA VAL A 49 9.47 28.35 12.77
C VAL A 49 8.83 28.31 11.39
N VAL A 50 9.51 27.68 10.43
CA VAL A 50 9.08 27.59 9.02
C VAL A 50 7.70 26.95 8.88
N TYR A 51 7.37 25.97 9.73
CA TYR A 51 6.04 25.35 9.77
C TYR A 51 4.89 26.36 9.85
N HIS A 52 5.09 27.47 10.56
CA HIS A 52 4.05 28.49 10.76
C HIS A 52 3.86 29.39 9.53
N PHE A 53 4.89 29.54 8.70
CA PHE A 53 4.90 30.46 7.55
C PHE A 53 4.62 29.78 6.21
N LEU A 54 4.71 28.45 6.15
CA LEU A 54 4.45 27.72 4.91
C LEU A 54 2.93 27.54 4.69
N PRO A 55 2.38 28.11 3.59
CA PRO A 55 0.95 28.01 3.30
C PRO A 55 0.49 26.56 3.05
N GLU A 56 1.38 25.67 2.63
CA GLU A 56 1.07 24.28 2.39
C GLU A 56 0.62 23.54 3.67
N PHE A 57 1.11 23.95 4.85
CA PHE A 57 0.59 23.40 6.11
C PHE A 57 -0.81 23.90 6.44
N ALA A 58 -1.19 25.10 6.00
CA ALA A 58 -2.56 25.58 6.18
C ALA A 58 -3.54 24.71 5.38
N VAL A 59 -3.19 24.34 4.16
CA VAL A 59 -3.98 23.40 3.32
C VAL A 59 -4.13 22.04 4.01
N LEU A 60 -3.04 21.47 4.56
CA LEU A 60 -3.14 20.20 5.28
C LEU A 60 -4.04 20.29 6.52
N ARG A 61 -3.96 21.39 7.28
CA ARG A 61 -4.83 21.62 8.45
C ARG A 61 -6.29 21.75 8.04
N GLU A 62 -6.57 22.44 6.95
CA GLU A 62 -7.91 22.57 6.38
C GLU A 62 -8.45 21.19 5.94
N GLN A 63 -7.66 20.41 5.21
CA GLN A 63 -8.04 19.06 4.80
C GLN A 63 -8.34 18.14 5.99
N ILE A 64 -7.57 18.23 7.08
CA ILE A 64 -7.86 17.50 8.33
C ILE A 64 -9.14 18.00 8.97
N ALA A 65 -9.39 19.31 8.99
CA ALA A 65 -10.62 19.88 9.54
C ALA A 65 -11.87 19.45 8.73
N THR A 66 -11.79 19.44 7.40
CA THR A 66 -12.86 18.93 6.54
C THR A 66 -13.07 17.43 6.72
N ALA A 67 -11.98 16.64 6.78
CA ALA A 67 -12.04 15.21 7.08
C ALA A 67 -12.72 14.93 8.44
N ARG A 68 -12.42 15.76 9.43
CA ARG A 68 -13.05 15.70 10.76
C ARG A 68 -14.56 15.93 10.67
N GLY A 69 -14.97 16.95 9.93
CA GLY A 69 -16.39 17.25 9.67
C GLY A 69 -17.16 16.14 8.95
N ILE A 70 -16.48 15.20 8.28
CA ILE A 70 -17.09 14.01 7.66
C ILE A 70 -17.12 12.82 8.64
N ILE A 71 -16.02 12.58 9.35
CA ILE A 71 -15.85 11.40 10.21
C ILE A 71 -16.63 11.55 11.52
N GLU A 72 -16.61 12.72 12.17
CA GLU A 72 -17.25 12.90 13.48
C GLU A 72 -18.77 12.66 13.44
N PRO A 73 -19.54 13.19 12.47
CA PRO A 73 -20.98 12.91 12.39
C PRO A 73 -21.30 11.43 12.17
N GLU A 74 -20.49 10.74 11.35
CA GLU A 74 -20.64 9.30 11.11
C GLU A 74 -20.39 8.50 12.39
N MET A 75 -19.32 8.83 13.13
CA MET A 75 -19.03 8.18 14.42
C MET A 75 -20.16 8.42 15.43
N GLU A 76 -20.71 9.63 15.50
CA GLU A 76 -21.81 9.95 16.41
C GLU A 76 -23.11 9.25 16.00
N SER A 77 -23.36 9.08 14.69
CA SER A 77 -24.45 8.23 14.21
C SER A 77 -24.29 6.79 14.71
N ARG A 78 -23.12 6.20 14.53
CA ARG A 78 -22.81 4.83 14.97
C ARG A 78 -22.90 4.68 16.49
N ARG A 79 -22.48 5.69 17.26
CA ARG A 79 -22.60 5.68 18.72
C ARG A 79 -24.05 5.62 19.17
N ARG A 80 -24.92 6.44 18.57
CA ARG A 80 -26.36 6.43 18.84
C ARG A 80 -27.02 5.11 18.47
N ASP A 81 -26.59 4.46 17.39
CA ASP A 81 -27.13 3.16 16.99
C ASP A 81 -26.72 2.04 17.96
N ARG A 82 -25.51 2.11 18.55
CA ARG A 82 -25.05 1.21 19.61
C ARG A 82 -25.85 1.38 20.90
N GLU A 83 -26.09 2.61 21.33
CA GLU A 83 -26.87 2.91 22.54
C GLU A 83 -28.33 2.43 22.44
N LYS A 84 -28.88 2.41 21.22
CA LYS A 84 -30.23 1.86 20.94
C LYS A 84 -30.29 0.33 20.91
N GLY A 85 -29.19 -0.38 21.17
CA GLY A 85 -29.16 -1.84 21.17
C GLY A 85 -29.29 -2.48 19.78
N SER A 86 -29.06 -1.72 18.70
CA SER A 86 -29.05 -2.24 17.33
C SER A 86 -27.73 -2.97 17.04
N GLU A 87 -27.50 -4.08 17.74
CA GLU A 87 -26.27 -4.88 17.59
C GLU A 87 -26.23 -5.64 16.25
N LYS A 88 -27.37 -5.75 15.55
CA LYS A 88 -27.54 -6.53 14.32
C LYS A 88 -26.85 -5.97 13.07
N GLN A 89 -26.26 -4.77 13.12
CA GLN A 89 -25.64 -4.13 11.94
C GLN A 89 -24.26 -3.51 12.25
N ARG A 90 -23.46 -4.14 13.10
CA ARG A 90 -22.12 -3.62 13.37
C ARG A 90 -21.28 -3.62 12.08
N PRO A 91 -20.82 -2.46 11.58
CA PRO A 91 -19.99 -2.43 10.40
C PRO A 91 -18.64 -3.08 10.72
N ALA A 92 -18.25 -4.11 9.97
CA ALA A 92 -16.92 -4.69 10.07
C ALA A 92 -15.90 -3.84 9.28
N ASP A 93 -15.75 -2.58 9.67
CA ASP A 93 -14.82 -1.63 9.05
C ASP A 93 -13.79 -1.10 10.07
N ALA A 94 -12.72 -0.50 9.54
CA ALA A 94 -11.62 -0.02 10.36
C ALA A 94 -12.03 1.13 11.28
N LEU A 95 -13.02 1.94 10.88
CA LEU A 95 -13.55 3.05 11.69
C LEU A 95 -14.23 2.52 12.96
N ASP A 96 -15.08 1.51 12.84
CA ASP A 96 -15.74 0.86 13.98
C ASP A 96 -14.70 0.19 14.89
N TRP A 97 -13.75 -0.54 14.29
CA TRP A 97 -12.68 -1.22 15.01
C TRP A 97 -11.82 -0.24 15.82
N MET A 98 -11.41 0.89 15.23
CA MET A 98 -10.65 1.94 15.91
C MET A 98 -11.45 2.56 17.06
N ALA A 99 -12.72 2.90 16.83
CA ALA A 99 -13.56 3.51 17.87
C ALA A 99 -13.70 2.61 19.11
N VAL A 100 -13.73 1.29 18.92
CA VAL A 100 -13.87 0.30 20.01
C VAL A 100 -12.57 0.13 20.77
N HIS A 101 -11.44 -0.02 20.07
CA HIS A 101 -10.15 -0.28 20.71
C HIS A 101 -9.47 0.98 21.24
N ALA A 102 -9.92 2.16 20.79
CA ALA A 102 -9.53 3.45 21.34
C ALA A 102 -10.46 3.94 22.46
N ALA A 103 -11.57 3.24 22.75
CA ALA A 103 -12.48 3.63 23.82
C ALA A 103 -11.72 3.73 25.15
N GLY A 104 -11.80 4.90 25.80
CA GLY A 104 -11.09 5.18 27.05
C GLY A 104 -9.68 5.76 26.90
N LYS A 105 -9.15 5.89 25.67
CA LYS A 105 -7.89 6.61 25.39
C LYS A 105 -8.21 8.05 24.96
N GLN A 106 -7.91 9.03 25.82
CA GLN A 106 -8.28 10.43 25.56
C GLN A 106 -7.57 11.06 24.35
N ASP A 107 -6.42 10.54 23.93
CA ASP A 107 -5.57 11.18 22.91
C ASP A 107 -5.69 10.59 21.49
N PHE A 108 -6.58 9.61 21.26
CA PHE A 108 -6.65 8.96 19.95
C PHE A 108 -7.52 9.72 18.95
N ASN A 109 -6.88 10.40 17.98
CA ASN A 109 -7.57 11.08 16.90
C ASN A 109 -7.90 10.10 15.75
N VAL A 110 -9.12 9.58 15.77
CA VAL A 110 -9.64 8.64 14.75
C VAL A 110 -9.59 9.23 13.33
N THR A 111 -9.94 10.52 13.17
CA THR A 111 -9.90 11.20 11.87
C THR A 111 -8.49 11.17 11.28
N LEU A 112 -7.47 11.52 12.08
CA LEU A 112 -6.09 11.51 11.63
C LEU A 112 -5.63 10.09 11.28
N ALA A 113 -6.02 9.09 12.06
CA ALA A 113 -5.72 7.69 11.77
C ALA A 113 -6.34 7.25 10.43
N GLN A 114 -7.58 7.65 10.13
CA GLN A 114 -8.24 7.35 8.86
C GLN A 114 -7.57 8.04 7.68
N VAL A 115 -7.21 9.33 7.82
CA VAL A 115 -6.45 10.06 6.78
C VAL A 115 -5.09 9.37 6.53
N LEU A 116 -4.41 8.93 7.58
CA LEU A 116 -3.14 8.21 7.47
C LEU A 116 -3.29 6.85 6.79
N MET A 117 -4.35 6.09 7.09
CA MET A 117 -4.60 4.82 6.38
C MET A 117 -4.89 5.04 4.90
N SER A 118 -5.74 6.02 4.56
CA SER A 118 -5.99 6.41 3.16
C SER A 118 -4.70 6.81 2.45
N PHE A 119 -3.84 7.58 3.12
CA PHE A 119 -2.53 7.99 2.61
C PHE A 119 -1.67 6.78 2.21
N VAL A 120 -1.59 5.76 3.07
CA VAL A 120 -0.75 4.57 2.82
C VAL A 120 -1.36 3.63 1.77
N SER A 121 -2.69 3.50 1.73
CA SER A 121 -3.37 2.48 0.91
C SER A 121 -3.55 2.86 -0.57
N ILE A 122 -3.70 4.15 -0.86
CA ILE A 122 -4.10 4.61 -2.21
C ILE A 122 -2.92 4.61 -3.16
N HIS A 123 -1.81 5.25 -2.78
CA HIS A 123 -0.70 5.50 -3.68
C HIS A 123 -0.02 4.20 -4.14
N THR A 124 0.16 3.24 -3.22
CA THR A 124 0.84 1.96 -3.48
C THR A 124 0.08 1.14 -4.51
N THR A 125 -1.23 0.95 -4.29
CA THR A 125 -2.10 0.20 -5.21
C THR A 125 -2.20 0.87 -6.58
N SER A 126 -2.36 2.20 -6.60
CA SER A 126 -2.40 2.96 -7.85
C SER A 126 -1.08 2.87 -8.62
N GLY A 127 0.06 2.94 -7.93
CA GLY A 127 1.40 2.79 -8.53
C GLY A 127 1.61 1.41 -9.14
N THR A 128 1.28 0.34 -8.41
CA THR A 128 1.39 -1.03 -8.91
C THR A 128 0.51 -1.26 -10.14
N LEU A 129 -0.75 -0.81 -10.11
CA LEU A 129 -1.65 -0.94 -11.27
C LEU A 129 -1.15 -0.14 -12.48
N LEU A 130 -0.62 1.06 -12.24
CA LEU A 130 -0.06 1.89 -13.30
C LEU A 130 1.16 1.21 -13.94
N GLY A 131 2.10 0.71 -13.14
CA GLY A 131 3.25 -0.05 -13.62
C GLY A 131 2.83 -1.24 -14.47
N LEU A 132 1.87 -2.04 -13.97
CA LEU A 132 1.39 -3.22 -14.71
C LEU A 132 0.79 -2.82 -16.06
N VAL A 133 -0.01 -1.76 -16.13
CA VAL A 133 -0.59 -1.29 -17.39
C VAL A 133 0.50 -0.82 -18.35
N TYR A 134 1.50 -0.08 -17.87
CA TYR A 134 2.65 0.32 -18.68
C TYR A 134 3.41 -0.89 -19.22
N ASP A 135 3.65 -1.90 -18.39
CA ASP A 135 4.35 -3.12 -18.80
C ASP A 135 3.58 -3.91 -19.84
N VAL A 136 2.30 -4.18 -19.58
CA VAL A 136 1.46 -5.00 -20.44
C VAL A 136 1.20 -4.33 -21.79
N VAL A 137 1.00 -3.00 -21.80
CA VAL A 137 0.75 -2.23 -23.03
C VAL A 137 2.05 -1.91 -23.75
N GLY A 138 3.10 -1.50 -23.03
CA GLY A 138 4.40 -1.11 -23.58
C GLY A 138 5.17 -2.28 -24.18
N ASN A 139 5.03 -3.48 -23.60
CA ASN A 139 5.56 -4.72 -24.16
C ASN A 139 4.54 -5.41 -25.08
N GLY A 140 3.61 -4.64 -25.66
CA GLY A 140 2.44 -5.10 -26.42
C GLY A 140 2.75 -5.95 -27.66
N GLY A 141 4.00 -6.01 -28.13
CA GLY A 141 4.44 -6.99 -29.12
C GLY A 141 4.24 -8.45 -28.69
N GLY A 142 4.14 -8.72 -27.37
CA GLY A 142 3.91 -10.06 -26.81
C GLY A 142 2.45 -10.49 -26.69
N GLY A 143 1.46 -9.66 -27.05
CA GLY A 143 0.03 -10.03 -26.95
C GLY A 143 -0.49 -10.22 -25.51
N TRP A 144 0.19 -9.65 -24.51
CA TRP A 144 -0.10 -9.83 -23.08
C TRP A 144 -1.54 -9.50 -22.68
N VAL A 145 -2.09 -8.40 -23.21
CA VAL A 145 -3.48 -8.00 -22.93
C VAL A 145 -4.47 -9.12 -23.27
N GLU A 146 -4.25 -9.80 -24.41
CA GLU A 146 -5.16 -10.83 -24.87
C GLU A 146 -4.98 -12.14 -24.09
N LEU A 147 -3.73 -12.50 -23.75
CA LEU A 147 -3.44 -13.64 -22.90
C LEU A 147 -4.08 -13.50 -21.51
N LEU A 148 -3.94 -12.33 -20.88
CA LEU A 148 -4.52 -12.03 -19.58
C LEU A 148 -6.05 -12.00 -19.63
N ARG A 149 -6.63 -11.40 -20.69
CA ARG A 149 -8.09 -11.39 -20.88
C ARG A 149 -8.63 -12.82 -21.02
N ARG A 150 -7.97 -13.65 -21.84
CA ARG A 150 -8.36 -15.05 -22.04
C ARG A 150 -8.33 -15.82 -20.72
N GLU A 151 -7.25 -15.71 -19.95
CA GLU A 151 -7.15 -16.34 -18.62
C GLU A 151 -8.32 -15.93 -17.72
N VAL A 152 -8.60 -14.63 -17.61
CA VAL A 152 -9.68 -14.12 -16.76
C VAL A 152 -11.04 -14.69 -17.20
N VAL A 153 -11.34 -14.71 -18.50
CA VAL A 153 -12.62 -15.23 -19.01
C VAL A 153 -12.77 -16.73 -18.77
N GLU A 154 -11.71 -17.51 -18.99
CA GLU A 154 -11.71 -18.96 -18.79
C GLU A 154 -11.89 -19.32 -17.30
N VAL A 155 -11.12 -18.68 -16.42
CA VAL A 155 -11.19 -18.92 -14.98
C VAL A 155 -12.55 -18.52 -14.42
N LEU A 156 -13.10 -17.37 -14.82
CA LEU A 156 -14.43 -16.94 -14.36
C LEU A 156 -15.54 -17.87 -14.86
N ARG A 157 -15.40 -18.44 -16.06
CA ARG A 157 -16.36 -19.43 -16.58
C ARG A 157 -16.29 -20.73 -15.78
N GLU A 158 -15.09 -21.20 -15.46
CA GLU A 158 -14.87 -22.42 -14.69
C GLU A 158 -15.41 -22.30 -13.25
N GLU A 159 -15.15 -21.16 -12.60
CA GLU A 159 -15.52 -20.91 -11.20
C GLU A 159 -16.95 -20.41 -11.01
N GLY A 160 -17.67 -20.12 -12.10
CA GLY A 160 -19.03 -19.56 -12.04
C GLY A 160 -19.07 -18.09 -11.59
N GLY A 161 -17.96 -17.36 -11.70
CA GLY A 161 -17.86 -15.94 -11.37
C GLY A 161 -16.69 -15.59 -10.45
N TRP A 162 -16.78 -14.42 -9.83
CA TRP A 162 -15.73 -13.90 -8.93
C TRP A 162 -15.74 -14.66 -7.60
N SER A 163 -14.65 -15.36 -7.31
CA SER A 163 -14.43 -16.08 -6.04
C SER A 163 -12.96 -15.96 -5.61
N LYS A 164 -12.65 -16.31 -4.37
CA LYS A 164 -11.25 -16.42 -3.92
C LYS A 164 -10.49 -17.48 -4.73
N ALA A 165 -11.15 -18.57 -5.08
CA ALA A 165 -10.58 -19.63 -5.90
C ALA A 165 -10.31 -19.14 -7.34
N ALA A 166 -11.21 -18.34 -7.92
CA ALA A 166 -10.98 -17.69 -9.20
C ALA A 166 -9.74 -16.79 -9.18
N LEU A 167 -9.58 -15.94 -8.16
CA LEU A 167 -8.38 -15.11 -8.03
C LEU A 167 -7.10 -15.96 -7.90
N TYR A 168 -7.16 -17.07 -7.17
CA TYR A 168 -6.02 -17.98 -7.01
C TYR A 168 -5.65 -18.72 -8.32
N LYS A 169 -6.64 -18.97 -9.19
CA LYS A 169 -6.44 -19.63 -10.49
C LYS A 169 -5.91 -18.70 -11.59
N MET A 170 -5.94 -17.38 -11.41
CA MET A 170 -5.37 -16.39 -12.35
C MET A 170 -3.84 -16.30 -12.22
N LYS A 171 -3.14 -17.39 -12.55
CA LYS A 171 -1.70 -17.55 -12.28
C LYS A 171 -0.84 -16.66 -13.16
N LEU A 172 -1.21 -16.42 -14.41
CA LEU A 172 -0.49 -15.54 -15.33
C LEU A 172 -0.65 -14.08 -14.89
N MET A 173 -1.86 -13.65 -14.52
CA MET A 173 -2.08 -12.33 -13.93
C MET A 173 -1.23 -12.10 -12.67
N ASP A 174 -1.21 -13.09 -11.77
CA ASP A 174 -0.38 -13.06 -10.55
C ASP A 174 1.12 -12.93 -10.88
N SER A 175 1.60 -13.68 -11.87
CA SER A 175 2.99 -13.59 -12.35
C SER A 175 3.31 -12.21 -12.96
N CYS A 176 2.43 -11.67 -13.80
CA CYS A 176 2.59 -10.32 -14.38
C CYS A 176 2.62 -9.22 -13.31
N LEU A 177 1.78 -9.33 -12.27
CA LEU A 177 1.78 -8.40 -11.13
C LEU A 177 3.12 -8.44 -10.38
N LYS A 178 3.65 -9.65 -10.13
CA LYS A 178 4.93 -9.82 -9.45
C LYS A 178 6.10 -9.30 -10.30
N GLU A 179 6.10 -9.55 -11.60
CA GLU A 179 7.12 -9.02 -12.52
C GLU A 179 7.08 -7.50 -12.63
N SER A 180 5.89 -6.91 -12.74
CA SER A 180 5.76 -5.45 -12.76
C SER A 180 6.23 -4.82 -11.45
N GLN A 181 5.90 -5.43 -10.30
CA GLN A 181 6.40 -4.98 -9.00
C GLN A 181 7.94 -5.11 -8.88
N ARG A 182 8.53 -6.14 -9.49
CA ARG A 182 9.99 -6.32 -9.55
C ARG A 182 10.65 -5.18 -10.32
N LEU A 183 10.10 -4.80 -11.47
CA LEU A 183 10.63 -3.73 -12.33
C LEU A 183 10.35 -2.32 -11.80
N HIS A 184 9.26 -2.16 -11.04
CA HIS A 184 8.80 -0.87 -10.54
C HIS A 184 8.72 -0.86 -9.00
N PRO A 185 9.84 -1.09 -8.29
CA PRO A 185 9.83 -1.01 -6.84
C PRO A 185 9.46 0.40 -6.40
N MET A 186 8.48 0.52 -5.49
CA MET A 186 7.97 1.82 -5.03
C MET A 186 9.04 2.69 -4.35
N ASN A 187 10.06 2.08 -3.76
CA ASN A 187 11.17 2.79 -3.11
C ASN A 187 12.50 2.14 -3.48
N SER A 188 13.58 2.93 -3.53
CA SER A 188 14.94 2.44 -3.74
C SER A 188 15.53 1.72 -2.50
N LEU A 189 14.96 1.98 -1.32
CA LEU A 189 15.37 1.42 -0.03
C LEU A 189 14.12 0.99 0.76
N LEU A 190 14.03 -0.28 1.13
CA LEU A 190 12.91 -0.88 1.86
C LEU A 190 13.39 -1.41 3.23
N MET A 191 12.44 -1.85 4.07
CA MET A 191 12.71 -2.46 5.37
C MET A 191 13.61 -1.58 6.29
N ASN A 192 13.34 -0.27 6.32
CA ASN A 192 14.10 0.68 7.12
C ASN A 192 14.03 0.35 8.62
N ARG A 193 15.17 0.37 9.31
CA ARG A 193 15.31 0.13 10.76
C ARG A 193 16.28 1.13 11.38
N GLU A 194 16.04 1.43 12.65
CA GLU A 194 17.03 2.05 13.53
C GLU A 194 17.59 0.99 14.48
N VAL A 195 18.92 0.95 14.58
CA VAL A 195 19.62 0.02 15.46
C VAL A 195 19.52 0.52 16.90
N THR A 196 18.65 -0.09 17.71
CA THR A 196 18.42 0.33 19.11
C THR A 196 19.50 -0.18 20.07
N THR A 197 20.13 -1.30 19.73
CA THR A 197 21.24 -1.93 20.46
C THR A 197 22.30 -2.36 19.45
N PRO A 198 23.60 -2.15 19.69
CA PRO A 198 24.65 -2.57 18.75
C PRO A 198 24.53 -4.06 18.44
N VAL A 199 24.63 -4.40 17.16
CA VAL A 199 24.49 -5.78 16.67
C VAL A 199 25.61 -6.09 15.68
N THR A 200 26.10 -7.33 15.72
CA THR A 200 27.05 -7.84 14.73
C THR A 200 26.28 -8.81 13.83
N LEU A 201 26.32 -8.56 12.52
CA LEU A 201 25.69 -9.40 11.52
C LEU A 201 26.52 -10.68 11.31
N SER A 202 25.93 -11.66 10.61
CA SER A 202 26.57 -12.97 10.35
C SER A 202 27.86 -12.88 9.53
N ASP A 203 28.03 -11.83 8.75
CA ASP A 203 29.24 -11.52 7.96
C ASP A 203 30.32 -10.80 8.80
N GLY A 204 30.06 -10.55 10.09
CA GLY A 204 30.94 -9.81 10.98
C GLY A 204 30.75 -8.28 10.95
N THR A 205 29.86 -7.75 10.09
CA THR A 205 29.58 -6.31 10.03
C THR A 205 28.95 -5.83 11.33
N ARG A 206 29.59 -4.85 11.99
CA ARG A 206 29.12 -4.30 13.27
C ARG A 206 28.30 -3.02 13.06
N LEU A 207 27.03 -3.08 13.43
CA LEU A 207 26.11 -1.95 13.37
C LEU A 207 26.06 -1.22 14.73
N PRO A 208 26.39 0.08 14.79
CA PRO A 208 26.33 0.84 16.04
C PRO A 208 24.89 1.25 16.38
N LYS A 209 24.66 1.53 17.67
CA LYS A 209 23.39 2.12 18.14
C LYS A 209 23.12 3.45 17.42
N GLY A 210 21.88 3.65 16.98
CA GLY A 210 21.42 4.83 16.25
C GLY A 210 21.68 4.78 14.74
N ALA A 211 22.33 3.73 14.23
CA ALA A 211 22.48 3.56 12.78
C ALA A 211 21.10 3.32 12.12
N LEU A 212 20.86 3.99 11.00
CA LEU A 212 19.73 3.71 10.12
C LEU A 212 20.17 2.72 9.05
N VAL A 213 19.46 1.60 8.94
CA VAL A 213 19.72 0.55 7.95
C VAL A 213 18.48 0.29 7.11
N GLY A 214 18.67 -0.17 5.89
CA GLY A 214 17.61 -0.56 4.97
C GLY A 214 18.16 -1.49 3.91
N ILE A 215 17.27 -2.15 3.17
CA ILE A 215 17.62 -3.10 2.13
C ILE A 215 17.38 -2.43 0.78
N PRO A 216 18.41 -2.31 -0.07
CA PRO A 216 18.26 -1.69 -1.37
C PRO A 216 17.42 -2.59 -2.29
N THR A 217 16.64 -1.99 -3.19
CA THR A 217 15.79 -2.74 -4.13
C THR A 217 16.49 -3.13 -5.44
N PHE A 218 17.64 -2.53 -5.75
CA PHE A 218 18.38 -2.83 -6.98
C PHE A 218 18.76 -4.32 -7.19
N PRO A 219 18.97 -5.17 -6.15
CA PRO A 219 19.24 -6.59 -6.37
C PRO A 219 18.11 -7.32 -7.10
N MET A 220 16.86 -6.85 -7.01
CA MET A 220 15.74 -7.38 -7.79
C MET A 220 15.89 -7.15 -9.31
N HIS A 221 16.85 -6.30 -9.72
CA HIS A 221 17.18 -5.99 -11.10
C HIS A 221 18.58 -6.50 -11.50
N ASP A 222 19.27 -7.24 -10.64
CA ASP A 222 20.62 -7.70 -10.94
C ASP A 222 20.58 -8.98 -11.80
N ALA A 223 21.26 -8.93 -12.96
CA ALA A 223 21.27 -9.99 -13.96
C ALA A 223 22.13 -11.19 -13.52
N GLY A 224 23.03 -10.98 -12.55
CA GLY A 224 24.01 -11.99 -12.14
C GLY A 224 23.56 -12.91 -11.02
N GLU A 225 22.49 -12.57 -10.29
CA GLU A 225 22.18 -13.22 -9.00
C GLU A 225 20.81 -13.91 -8.98
N TYR A 226 19.78 -13.35 -9.63
CA TYR A 226 18.40 -13.85 -9.47
C TYR A 226 17.60 -14.04 -10.76
N TYR A 227 17.81 -13.25 -11.81
CA TYR A 227 16.92 -13.25 -12.99
C TYR A 227 17.64 -13.03 -14.32
N ASP A 228 17.33 -13.86 -15.32
CA ASP A 228 17.76 -13.65 -16.71
C ASP A 228 17.07 -12.42 -17.32
N HIS A 229 17.80 -11.59 -18.05
CA HIS A 229 17.28 -10.36 -18.67
C HIS A 229 16.45 -9.47 -17.70
N PRO A 230 17.03 -9.02 -16.58
CA PRO A 230 16.26 -8.38 -15.50
C PRO A 230 15.70 -7.00 -15.88
N GLY A 231 16.21 -6.37 -16.93
CA GLY A 231 15.73 -5.07 -17.43
C GLY A 231 14.50 -5.16 -18.33
N SER A 232 14.08 -6.35 -18.74
CA SER A 232 12.90 -6.56 -19.57
C SER A 232 11.76 -7.18 -18.78
N PHE A 233 10.53 -6.79 -19.13
CA PHE A 233 9.32 -7.39 -18.60
C PHE A 233 9.08 -8.76 -19.22
N ASP A 234 9.08 -9.79 -18.39
CA ASP A 234 8.58 -11.11 -18.73
C ASP A 234 7.45 -11.53 -17.78
N GLY A 235 6.22 -11.42 -18.25
CA GLY A 235 5.03 -11.76 -17.49
C GLY A 235 4.94 -13.24 -17.08
N ARG A 236 5.71 -14.14 -17.72
CA ARG A 236 5.72 -15.58 -17.39
C ARG A 236 6.79 -15.97 -16.38
N ARG A 237 7.77 -15.09 -16.12
CA ARG A 237 8.92 -15.37 -15.26
C ARG A 237 8.54 -16.09 -13.95
N PHE A 238 7.62 -15.52 -13.19
CA PHE A 238 7.25 -16.08 -11.88
C PHE A 238 6.29 -17.26 -11.96
N LEU A 239 5.56 -17.41 -13.06
CA LEU A 239 4.79 -18.61 -13.37
C LEU A 239 5.74 -19.80 -13.60
N GLU A 240 6.75 -19.63 -14.43
CA GLU A 240 7.74 -20.67 -14.75
C GLU A 240 8.61 -21.02 -13.54
N LEU A 241 9.04 -20.04 -12.75
CA LEU A 241 9.73 -20.27 -11.48
C LEU A 241 8.89 -21.08 -10.49
N ARG A 242 7.57 -20.81 -10.42
CA ARG A 242 6.65 -21.60 -9.59
C ARG A 242 6.52 -23.04 -10.06
N GLU A 243 6.45 -23.26 -11.37
CA GLU A 243 6.37 -24.61 -11.94
C GLU A 243 7.66 -25.40 -11.74
N ARG A 244 8.82 -24.74 -11.88
CA ARG A 244 10.14 -25.34 -11.70
C ARG A 244 10.43 -25.68 -10.23
N ASP A 245 10.22 -24.73 -9.33
CA ASP A 245 10.62 -24.88 -7.92
C ASP A 245 9.50 -25.53 -7.07
N ASN A 246 8.26 -25.54 -7.58
CA ASN A 246 7.06 -25.95 -6.85
C ASN A 246 6.89 -25.20 -5.50
N ASP A 247 7.18 -23.91 -5.50
CA ASP A 247 7.24 -23.05 -4.31
C ASP A 247 6.26 -21.87 -4.41
N THR A 248 5.53 -21.58 -3.34
CA THR A 248 4.58 -20.47 -3.25
C THR A 248 5.26 -19.10 -3.06
N LYS A 249 6.58 -19.06 -2.81
CA LYS A 249 7.36 -17.80 -2.73
C LYS A 249 7.25 -16.92 -3.98
N TRP A 250 6.96 -17.55 -5.13
CA TRP A 250 6.77 -16.88 -6.41
C TRP A 250 5.36 -16.32 -6.62
N GLN A 251 4.47 -16.35 -5.61
CA GLN A 251 3.19 -15.64 -5.64
C GLN A 251 3.38 -14.15 -5.43
N PHE A 252 2.55 -13.33 -6.07
CA PHE A 252 2.65 -11.88 -6.01
C PHE A 252 2.72 -11.38 -4.57
N VAL A 253 1.80 -11.85 -3.73
CA VAL A 253 1.67 -11.44 -2.32
C VAL A 253 2.67 -12.11 -1.39
N THR A 254 3.43 -13.10 -1.85
CA THR A 254 4.41 -13.80 -1.01
C THR A 254 5.75 -13.09 -1.06
N THR A 255 6.31 -12.83 0.12
CA THR A 255 7.63 -12.21 0.28
C THR A 255 8.73 -13.26 0.33
N SER A 256 9.90 -12.91 -0.19
CA SER A 256 11.09 -13.74 -0.10
C SER A 256 12.35 -12.87 -0.09
N PRO A 257 13.53 -13.42 0.26
CA PRO A 257 14.81 -12.72 0.12
C PRO A 257 15.07 -12.22 -1.31
N GLU A 258 14.58 -12.95 -2.32
CA GLU A 258 14.73 -12.64 -3.74
C GLU A 258 13.68 -11.63 -4.26
N HIS A 259 12.56 -11.45 -3.54
CA HIS A 259 11.49 -10.53 -3.92
C HIS A 259 10.76 -9.97 -2.69
N PHE A 260 11.05 -8.72 -2.36
CA PHE A 260 10.59 -8.07 -1.12
C PHE A 260 9.75 -6.81 -1.38
N GLY A 261 8.91 -6.82 -2.42
CA GLY A 261 7.99 -5.72 -2.75
C GLY A 261 7.01 -5.38 -1.61
N PHE A 262 6.68 -6.35 -0.76
CA PHE A 262 5.90 -6.17 0.48
C PHE A 262 6.76 -6.21 1.76
N GLY A 263 8.08 -5.95 1.63
CA GLY A 263 9.05 -6.15 2.71
C GLY A 263 9.35 -7.63 2.94
N HIS A 264 10.03 -7.94 4.05
CA HIS A 264 10.32 -9.31 4.49
C HIS A 264 10.58 -9.34 6.01
N GLY A 265 10.33 -10.48 6.65
CA GLY A 265 10.48 -10.66 8.09
C GLY A 265 9.30 -10.11 8.92
N LYS A 266 9.52 -9.82 10.21
CA LYS A 266 8.45 -9.52 11.19
C LYS A 266 7.56 -8.30 10.89
N GLN A 267 7.98 -7.42 9.99
CA GLN A 267 7.25 -6.21 9.60
C GLN A 267 7.01 -6.17 8.09
N SER A 268 6.84 -7.33 7.46
CA SER A 268 6.24 -7.41 6.13
C SER A 268 4.77 -7.01 6.18
N TRP A 269 4.29 -6.41 5.10
CA TRP A 269 2.89 -5.98 4.95
C TRP A 269 1.95 -7.16 4.70
#